data_AF-A0A1B9EI31-F1
#
_entry.id   AF-A0A1B9EI31-F1
#
_cell.length_a   1.000
_cell.length_b   1.000
_cell.length_c   1.000
_cell.angle_alpha   90.00
_cell.angle_beta   90.00
_cell.angle_gamma   90.00
#
_symmetry.space_group_name_H-M   'P 1'
#
loop_
_entity.id
_entity.type
_entity.pdbx_description
1 polymer ?
#
loop_
_entity_poly.entity_id
_entity_poly.type
_entity_poly.pdbx_seq_one_letter_code
_entity_poly.pdbx_strand_id
1 'polypeptide(L)'
;MDAVLLALAAVWGAATGLLIPRAAYRFAVEPEEPWRTACPAGHPLTGPARGWLGPARCGPCADAGAQVRGASVTEPPAPEPQVSPGPEAPESPTQPPATPTYAPTTLAPLVTVLACVALAAATGARPELVGWLALAPVAVLLAVVDRRVHRLPDPLTLPLAAAAVLLLGGAALLPGHAGSWTSGLLGGLVLGGFYLLLFLINPNGMGFGDVKLALALGVALGWYGWTVLFLGGFAGFLFGAAYGLALVLLRRAGRRTGIPFGPFMIAGALTGVLLGALAG
;
A
#
# COMPACT_ATOMS: atom_id res chain seq x y z
N MET A 1 28.30 -12.38 4.87
CA MET A 1 28.05 -11.08 4.21
C MET A 1 26.60 -10.62 4.38
N ASP A 2 25.80 -11.41 5.09
CA ASP A 2 24.34 -11.32 5.08
C ASP A 2 23.79 -10.32 6.11
N ALA A 3 24.48 -10.15 7.25
CA ALA A 3 24.05 -9.22 8.29
C ALA A 3 24.00 -7.75 7.81
N VAL A 4 24.98 -7.32 6.99
CA VAL A 4 25.02 -5.96 6.43
C VAL A 4 23.89 -5.76 5.42
N LEU A 5 23.64 -6.73 4.55
CA LEU A 5 22.54 -6.66 3.58
C LEU A 5 21.17 -6.64 4.26
N LEU A 6 20.96 -7.48 5.27
CA LEU A 6 19.73 -7.51 6.05
C LEU A 6 19.53 -6.19 6.83
N ALA A 7 20.59 -5.63 7.40
CA ALA A 7 20.54 -4.33 8.07
C ALA A 7 20.19 -3.20 7.10
N LEU A 8 20.82 -3.16 5.92
CA LEU A 8 20.52 -2.18 4.88
C LEU A 8 19.07 -2.31 4.38
N ALA A 9 18.59 -3.54 4.15
CA ALA A 9 17.21 -3.80 3.76
C ALA A 9 16.20 -3.39 4.84
N ALA A 10 16.52 -3.63 6.11
CA ALA A 10 15.69 -3.19 7.24
C ALA A 10 15.63 -1.66 7.35
N VAL A 11 16.78 -0.97 7.22
CA VAL A 11 16.85 0.50 7.23
C VAL A 11 16.08 1.08 6.05
N TRP A 12 16.26 0.52 4.85
CA TRP A 12 15.52 0.93 3.65
C TRP A 12 14.01 0.72 3.82
N GLY A 13 13.60 -0.46 4.29
CA GLY A 13 12.20 -0.79 4.54
C GLY A 13 11.58 0.11 5.61
N ALA A 14 12.33 0.49 6.64
CA ALA A 14 11.86 1.41 7.68
C ALA A 14 11.72 2.83 7.13
N ALA A 15 12.72 3.33 6.41
CA ALA A 15 12.72 4.66 5.81
C ALA A 15 11.57 4.83 4.81
N THR A 16 11.41 3.87 3.89
CA THR A 16 10.33 3.90 2.89
C THR A 16 8.96 3.61 3.51
N GLY A 17 8.88 2.69 4.46
CA GLY A 17 7.66 2.35 5.19
C GLY A 17 7.06 3.53 5.95
N LEU A 18 7.89 4.43 6.51
CA LEU A 18 7.43 5.64 7.20
C LEU A 18 6.75 6.65 6.26
N LEU A 19 7.01 6.57 4.95
CA LEU A 19 6.41 7.45 3.94
C LEU A 19 5.03 6.95 3.48
N ILE A 20 4.75 5.65 3.65
CA ILE A 20 3.51 5.00 3.17
C ILE A 20 2.24 5.61 3.78
N PRO A 21 2.12 5.85 5.11
CA PRO A 21 0.87 6.32 5.70
C PRO A 21 0.38 7.65 5.11
N ARG A 22 1.31 8.58 4.83
CA ARG A 22 0.99 9.89 4.26
C ARG A 22 0.61 9.79 2.79
N ALA A 23 1.38 9.04 2.00
CA ALA A 23 1.06 8.78 0.59
C ALA A 23 -0.31 8.08 0.46
N ALA A 24 -0.56 7.05 1.28
CA ALA A 24 -1.82 6.32 1.29
C ALA A 24 -3.02 7.21 1.63
N TYR A 25 -2.85 8.17 2.55
CA TYR A 25 -3.90 9.16 2.83
C TYR A 25 -4.16 10.08 1.63
N ARG A 26 -3.12 10.57 0.96
CA ARG A 26 -3.29 11.46 -0.21
C ARG A 26 -3.99 10.78 -1.37
N PHE A 27 -3.71 9.49 -1.60
CA PHE A 27 -4.34 8.69 -2.65
C PHE A 27 -5.72 8.13 -2.27
N ALA A 28 -6.13 8.20 -1.01
CA ALA A 28 -7.44 7.73 -0.57
C ALA A 28 -8.54 8.78 -0.85
N VAL A 29 -8.83 9.00 -2.13
CA VAL A 29 -9.86 9.92 -2.64
C VAL A 29 -10.80 9.22 -3.62
N GLU A 30 -11.98 9.78 -3.83
CA GLU A 30 -12.94 9.31 -4.84
C GLU A 30 -12.37 9.47 -6.27
N PRO A 31 -12.83 8.69 -7.27
CA PRO A 31 -12.23 8.64 -8.61
C PRO A 31 -12.16 9.98 -9.35
N GLU A 32 -13.11 10.88 -9.10
CA GLU A 32 -13.17 12.21 -9.74
C GLU A 32 -12.53 13.32 -8.89
N GLU A 33 -12.11 12.99 -7.67
CA GLU A 33 -11.46 13.95 -6.79
C GLU A 33 -9.94 13.95 -6.98
N PRO A 34 -9.31 15.14 -7.00
CA PRO A 34 -7.86 15.21 -6.96
C PRO A 34 -7.33 14.64 -5.64
N TRP A 35 -6.07 14.17 -5.64
CA TRP A 35 -5.44 13.68 -4.41
C TRP A 35 -5.51 14.71 -3.28
N ARG A 36 -5.61 14.23 -2.03
CA ARG A 36 -5.71 15.14 -0.89
C ARG A 36 -4.46 16.00 -0.80
N THR A 37 -4.66 17.30 -0.70
CA THR A 37 -3.60 18.30 -0.46
C THR A 37 -3.66 18.86 0.95
N ALA A 38 -4.67 18.49 1.75
CA ALA A 38 -4.88 18.98 3.10
C ALA A 38 -5.16 17.83 4.09
N CYS A 39 -4.89 18.07 5.37
CA CYS A 39 -5.27 17.17 6.46
C CYS A 39 -6.80 17.19 6.69
N PRO A 40 -7.35 16.29 7.53
CA PRO A 40 -8.79 16.26 7.79
C PRO A 40 -9.37 17.57 8.37
N ALA A 41 -8.52 18.41 8.98
CA ALA A 41 -8.89 19.73 9.49
C ALA A 41 -8.66 20.87 8.48
N GLY A 42 -8.33 20.58 7.22
CA GLY A 42 -8.16 21.58 6.17
C GLY A 42 -6.77 22.22 6.04
N HIS A 43 -5.83 21.91 6.93
CA HIS A 43 -4.46 22.45 6.83
C HIS A 43 -3.69 21.86 5.64
N PRO A 44 -2.98 22.67 4.84
CA PRO A 44 -2.24 22.19 3.69
C PRO A 44 -1.09 21.25 4.09
N LEU A 45 -0.96 20.15 3.37
CA LEU A 45 0.14 19.20 3.48
C LEU A 45 1.39 19.78 2.81
N THR A 46 2.16 20.56 3.55
CA THR A 46 3.43 21.14 3.12
C THR A 46 4.60 20.19 3.42
N GLY A 47 5.76 20.42 2.79
CA GLY A 47 6.98 19.64 3.01
C GLY A 47 7.72 19.26 1.72
N PRO A 48 8.80 18.45 1.83
CA PRO A 48 9.59 18.00 0.69
C PRO A 48 8.75 17.24 -0.33
N ALA A 49 9.17 17.32 -1.60
CA ALA A 49 8.41 16.81 -2.75
C ALA A 49 6.95 17.26 -2.72
N ARG A 50 6.66 18.57 -2.59
CA ARG A 50 5.29 19.13 -2.53
C ARG A 50 4.41 18.46 -1.46
N GLY A 51 5.02 18.16 -0.31
CA GLY A 51 4.37 17.55 0.85
C GLY A 51 4.02 16.07 0.69
N TRP A 52 4.61 15.35 -0.27
CA TRP A 52 4.47 13.89 -0.39
C TRP A 52 5.30 13.15 0.66
N LEU A 53 6.46 13.70 1.01
CA LEU A 53 7.36 13.12 1.98
C LEU A 53 7.09 13.71 3.37
N GLY A 54 6.95 12.83 4.36
CA GLY A 54 6.80 13.21 5.76
C GLY A 54 5.83 12.32 6.53
N PRO A 55 5.78 12.51 7.86
CA PRO A 55 4.87 11.77 8.73
C PRO A 55 3.40 12.10 8.41
N ALA A 56 2.50 11.15 8.65
CA ALA A 56 1.06 11.34 8.56
C ALA A 56 0.48 12.08 9.78
N ARG A 57 1.17 13.14 10.19
CA ARG A 57 0.78 14.02 11.30
C ARG A 57 0.71 15.47 10.82
N CYS A 58 -0.25 16.21 11.35
CA CYS A 58 -0.39 17.65 11.09
C CYS A 58 0.12 18.44 12.29
N GLY A 59 1.13 19.29 12.10
CA GLY A 59 1.70 20.17 13.13
C GLY A 59 0.65 21.13 13.72
N PRO A 60 -0.03 21.93 12.88
CA PRO A 60 -1.10 22.82 13.36
C PRO A 60 -2.22 22.12 14.14
N CYS A 61 -2.61 20.89 13.76
CA CYS A 61 -3.57 20.11 14.54
C CYS A 61 -3.01 19.65 15.90
N ALA A 62 -1.70 19.37 15.98
CA ALA A 62 -1.04 19.01 17.23
C ALA A 62 -0.97 20.21 18.18
N ASP A 63 -0.63 21.40 17.66
CA ASP A 63 -0.55 22.64 18.43
C ASP A 63 -1.92 23.07 18.96
N ALA A 64 -2.95 23.05 18.10
CA ALA A 64 -4.33 23.31 18.50
C ALA A 64 -4.82 22.31 19.57
N GLY A 65 -4.48 21.02 19.43
CA GLY A 65 -4.80 19.99 20.41
C GLY A 65 -4.07 20.17 21.75
N ALA A 66 -2.86 20.74 21.76
CA ALA A 66 -2.12 21.05 22.99
C ALA A 66 -2.75 22.25 23.73
N GLN A 67 -3.21 23.26 23.01
CA GLN A 67 -3.82 24.46 23.59
C GLN A 67 -5.16 24.16 24.29
N VAL A 68 -6.01 23.31 23.69
CA VAL A 68 -7.27 22.86 24.33
C VAL A 68 -7.00 22.09 25.62
N ARG A 69 -5.97 21.22 25.65
CA ARG A 69 -5.60 20.49 26.88
C ARG A 69 -5.07 21.43 27.96
N GLY A 70 -4.28 22.44 27.59
CA GLY A 70 -3.77 23.44 28.53
C GLY A 70 -4.88 24.28 29.18
N ALA A 71 -5.91 24.65 28.40
CA ALA A 71 -7.08 25.36 28.90
C ALA A 71 -7.89 24.51 29.91
N SER A 72 -8.12 23.22 29.61
CA SER A 72 -8.88 22.33 30.50
C SER A 72 -8.22 22.02 31.84
N VAL A 73 -6.92 22.26 31.99
CA VAL A 73 -6.18 21.99 33.24
C VAL A 73 -6.15 23.22 34.16
N THR A 74 -6.40 24.42 33.62
CA THR A 74 -6.22 25.67 34.37
C THR A 74 -7.52 26.20 34.95
N GLU A 75 -8.68 25.69 34.51
CA GLU A 75 -9.99 26.19 34.94
C GLU A 75 -10.58 25.32 36.07
N PRO A 76 -10.76 25.85 37.30
CA PRO A 76 -11.53 25.15 38.32
C PRO A 76 -12.98 24.97 37.85
N PRO A 77 -13.70 23.90 38.26
CA PRO A 77 -15.04 23.62 37.76
C PRO A 77 -15.94 24.83 38.00
N ALA A 78 -16.41 25.45 36.91
CA ALA A 78 -17.37 26.54 36.96
C ALA A 78 -18.69 26.04 37.58
N PRO A 79 -19.38 26.88 38.38
CA PRO A 79 -20.71 26.52 38.88
C PRO A 79 -21.70 26.33 37.73
N GLU A 80 -22.58 25.34 37.86
CA GLU A 80 -23.54 24.90 36.84
C GLU A 80 -24.28 26.07 36.18
N PRO A 81 -24.32 26.17 34.84
CA PRO A 81 -25.06 27.23 34.16
C PRO A 81 -26.57 27.01 34.30
N GLN A 82 -27.27 28.03 34.79
CA GLN A 82 -28.73 28.07 34.78
C GLN A 82 -29.23 28.23 33.34
N VAL A 83 -29.87 27.18 32.81
CA VAL A 83 -30.45 27.15 31.46
C VAL A 83 -31.69 28.05 31.42
N SER A 84 -31.63 29.13 30.65
CA SER A 84 -32.80 29.93 30.25
C SER A 84 -33.07 29.73 28.76
N PRO A 85 -34.32 29.50 28.32
CA PRO A 85 -34.64 29.22 26.92
C PRO A 85 -34.68 30.53 26.12
N GLY A 86 -33.63 30.80 25.34
CA GLY A 86 -33.56 31.87 24.34
C GLY A 86 -33.50 31.29 22.91
N PRO A 87 -33.90 32.07 21.88
CA PRO A 87 -34.03 31.57 20.51
C PRO A 87 -32.65 31.20 19.93
N GLU A 88 -32.67 30.13 19.13
CA GLU A 88 -31.54 29.41 18.53
C GLU A 88 -30.25 30.23 18.35
N ALA A 89 -29.22 29.85 19.10
CA ALA A 89 -27.85 30.25 18.81
C ALA A 89 -27.45 29.73 17.40
N PRO A 90 -26.70 30.50 16.60
CA PRO A 90 -26.16 29.99 15.36
C PRO A 90 -25.32 28.74 15.67
N GLU A 91 -25.57 27.65 14.94
CA GLU A 91 -24.76 26.43 15.01
C GLU A 91 -23.28 26.81 15.01
N SER A 92 -22.60 26.57 16.14
CA SER A 92 -21.14 26.56 16.17
C SER A 92 -20.68 25.64 15.04
N PRO A 93 -19.73 26.04 14.19
CA PRO A 93 -19.21 25.14 13.18
C PRO A 93 -18.68 23.92 13.92
N THR A 94 -19.36 22.78 13.73
CA THR A 94 -19.03 21.50 14.32
C THR A 94 -17.60 21.19 13.92
N GLN A 95 -16.64 21.54 14.77
CA GLN A 95 -15.24 21.29 14.51
C GLN A 95 -15.02 19.84 14.95
N PRO A 96 -14.97 18.86 14.02
CA PRO A 96 -14.65 17.50 14.41
C PRO A 96 -13.27 17.49 15.08
N PRO A 97 -13.05 16.58 16.04
CA PRO A 97 -11.81 16.54 16.81
C PRO A 97 -10.62 16.45 15.85
N ALA A 98 -9.79 17.50 15.83
CA ALA A 98 -8.60 17.58 15.01
C ALA A 98 -7.60 16.53 15.53
N THR A 99 -7.72 15.29 15.05
CA THR A 99 -6.75 14.26 15.36
C THR A 99 -5.43 14.65 14.71
N PRO A 100 -4.34 14.76 15.49
CA PRO A 100 -3.05 15.18 14.95
C PRO A 100 -2.50 14.15 13.98
N THR A 101 -2.95 12.90 14.05
CA THR A 101 -2.55 11.78 13.18
C THR A 101 -3.76 11.32 12.37
N TYR A 102 -3.64 11.36 11.04
CA TYR A 102 -4.75 11.07 10.11
C TYR A 102 -4.55 9.79 9.30
N ALA A 103 -3.44 9.07 9.52
CA ALA A 103 -3.25 7.73 8.99
C ALA A 103 -2.60 6.82 10.05
N PRO A 104 -3.09 5.59 10.27
CA PRO A 104 -2.45 4.64 11.16
C PRO A 104 -1.01 4.36 10.70
N THR A 105 -0.06 4.53 11.62
CA THR A 105 1.37 4.67 11.32
C THR A 105 2.19 3.40 11.52
N THR A 106 1.68 2.34 12.15
CA THR A 106 2.54 1.23 12.61
C THR A 106 2.53 -0.01 11.72
N LEU A 107 1.39 -0.40 11.17
CA LEU A 107 1.29 -1.64 10.38
C LEU A 107 2.00 -1.54 9.02
N ALA A 108 1.83 -0.43 8.31
CA ALA A 108 2.46 -0.23 7.01
C ALA A 108 3.99 -0.32 7.06
N PRO A 109 4.72 0.44 7.91
CA PRO A 109 6.17 0.33 7.97
C PRO A 109 6.66 -1.03 8.45
N LEU A 110 5.96 -1.66 9.40
CA LEU A 110 6.33 -3.00 9.87
C LEU A 110 6.23 -4.03 8.74
N VAL A 111 5.16 -4.00 7.94
CA VAL A 111 5.01 -4.87 6.77
C VAL A 111 6.09 -4.59 5.72
N THR A 112 6.42 -3.32 5.47
CA THR A 112 7.48 -2.95 4.52
C THR A 112 8.85 -3.45 4.97
N VAL A 113 9.21 -3.27 6.24
CA VAL A 113 10.46 -3.79 6.80
C VAL A 113 10.54 -5.30 6.66
N LEU A 114 9.49 -6.01 7.08
CA LEU A 114 9.46 -7.48 6.98
C LEU A 114 9.57 -7.96 5.53
N ALA A 115 8.86 -7.31 4.59
CA ALA A 115 8.94 -7.65 3.18
C ALA A 115 10.35 -7.42 2.61
N CYS A 116 10.97 -6.27 2.87
CA CYS A 116 12.33 -5.96 2.43
C CYS A 116 13.37 -6.93 3.01
N VAL A 117 13.27 -7.25 4.31
CA VAL A 117 14.17 -8.21 4.97
C VAL A 117 13.98 -9.62 4.43
N ALA A 118 12.74 -10.08 4.23
CA ALA A 118 12.47 -11.39 3.65
C ALA A 118 13.00 -11.52 2.22
N LEU A 119 12.82 -10.48 1.39
CA LEU A 119 13.35 -10.43 0.03
C LEU A 119 14.88 -10.45 0.03
N ALA A 120 15.53 -9.68 0.91
CA ALA A 120 16.98 -9.68 1.07
C ALA A 120 17.51 -11.04 1.55
N ALA A 121 16.82 -11.69 2.48
CA ALA A 121 17.19 -13.01 2.98
C ALA A 121 17.06 -14.10 1.90
N ALA A 122 16.02 -14.03 1.06
CA ALA A 122 15.76 -15.03 0.02
C ALA A 122 16.65 -14.83 -1.22
N THR A 123 16.89 -13.59 -1.65
CA THR A 123 17.64 -13.30 -2.89
C THR A 123 19.14 -13.13 -2.68
N GLY A 124 19.59 -12.81 -1.46
CA GLY A 124 21.01 -12.60 -1.16
C GLY A 124 21.62 -11.41 -1.93
N ALA A 125 22.93 -11.47 -2.21
CA ALA A 125 23.67 -10.38 -2.88
C ALA A 125 23.44 -10.28 -4.40
N ARG A 126 22.37 -10.90 -4.93
CA ARG A 126 22.06 -10.93 -6.36
C ARG A 126 21.59 -9.55 -6.85
N PRO A 127 21.88 -9.17 -8.11
CA PRO A 127 21.55 -7.84 -8.63
C PRO A 127 20.05 -7.52 -8.62
N GLU A 128 19.19 -8.54 -8.76
CA GLU A 128 17.73 -8.38 -8.70
C GLU A 128 17.21 -7.86 -7.35
N LEU A 129 17.97 -7.99 -6.25
CA LEU A 129 17.58 -7.46 -4.93
C LEU A 129 17.31 -5.95 -4.98
N VAL A 130 18.07 -5.20 -5.78
CA VAL A 130 17.86 -3.75 -5.93
C VAL A 130 16.48 -3.48 -6.52
N GLY A 131 16.07 -4.28 -7.52
CA GLY A 131 14.73 -4.23 -8.09
C GLY A 131 13.65 -4.55 -7.04
N TRP A 132 13.85 -5.61 -6.26
CA TRP A 132 12.90 -6.01 -5.22
C TRP A 132 12.74 -4.97 -4.11
N LEU A 133 13.83 -4.38 -3.63
CA LEU A 133 13.80 -3.33 -2.62
C LEU A 133 13.15 -2.03 -3.12
N ALA A 134 13.23 -1.74 -4.42
CA ALA A 134 12.54 -0.61 -5.03
C ALA A 134 11.03 -0.87 -5.21
N LEU A 135 10.66 -2.08 -5.63
CA LEU A 135 9.26 -2.44 -5.91
C LEU A 135 8.44 -2.71 -4.63
N ALA A 136 9.04 -3.32 -3.60
CA ALA A 136 8.32 -3.76 -2.41
C ALA A 136 7.59 -2.62 -1.64
N PRO A 137 8.19 -1.44 -1.38
CA PRO A 137 7.49 -0.34 -0.72
C PRO A 137 6.31 0.19 -1.54
N VAL A 138 6.43 0.21 -2.86
CA VAL A 138 5.35 0.65 -3.77
C VAL A 138 4.22 -0.38 -3.78
N ALA A 139 4.53 -1.67 -3.79
CA ALA A 139 3.54 -2.74 -3.66
C ALA A 139 2.79 -2.64 -2.32
N VAL A 140 3.49 -2.43 -1.20
CA VAL A 140 2.85 -2.22 0.11
C VAL A 140 1.97 -0.97 0.11
N LEU A 141 2.43 0.14 -0.49
CA LEU A 141 1.60 1.35 -0.64
C LEU A 141 0.32 1.06 -1.43
N LEU A 142 0.42 0.38 -2.57
CA LEU A 142 -0.75 0.00 -3.37
C LEU A 142 -1.70 -0.92 -2.59
N ALA A 143 -1.19 -1.89 -1.83
CA ALA A 143 -2.02 -2.75 -0.98
C ALA A 143 -2.76 -1.95 0.11
N VAL A 144 -2.10 -0.96 0.71
CA VAL A 144 -2.73 -0.10 1.73
C VAL A 144 -3.79 0.82 1.11
N VAL A 145 -3.53 1.38 -0.07
CA VAL A 145 -4.51 2.20 -0.80
C VAL A 145 -5.69 1.35 -1.25
N ASP A 146 -5.44 0.19 -1.86
CA ASP A 146 -6.51 -0.73 -2.30
C ASP A 146 -7.38 -1.18 -1.13
N ARG A 147 -6.80 -1.49 0.04
CA ARG A 147 -7.59 -1.83 1.23
C ARG A 147 -8.49 -0.67 1.71
N ARG A 148 -8.10 0.59 1.49
CA ARG A 148 -8.85 1.77 1.99
C ARG A 148 -9.94 2.22 1.04
N VAL A 149 -9.68 2.20 -0.27
CA VAL A 149 -10.58 2.76 -1.29
C VAL A 149 -11.02 1.75 -2.34
N HIS A 150 -10.58 0.50 -2.25
CA HIS A 150 -10.88 -0.59 -3.21
C HIS A 150 -10.56 -0.19 -4.66
N ARG A 151 -9.49 0.61 -4.82
CA ARG A 151 -9.03 1.17 -6.10
C ARG A 151 -7.52 1.26 -6.08
N LEU A 152 -6.89 0.92 -7.20
CA LEU A 152 -5.47 1.16 -7.44
C LEU A 152 -5.30 2.39 -8.34
N PRO A 153 -4.55 3.42 -7.90
CA PRO A 153 -4.32 4.61 -8.69
C PRO A 153 -3.40 4.32 -9.88
N ASP A 154 -3.90 4.57 -11.09
CA ASP A 154 -3.19 4.47 -12.36
C ASP A 154 -1.79 5.12 -12.38
N PRO A 155 -1.59 6.31 -11.78
CA PRO A 155 -0.28 6.96 -11.72
C PRO A 155 0.79 6.18 -10.95
N LEU A 156 0.42 5.16 -10.16
CA LEU A 156 1.37 4.30 -9.46
C LEU A 156 1.53 2.93 -10.13
N THR A 157 0.47 2.36 -10.68
CA THR A 157 0.53 1.01 -11.27
C THR A 157 1.32 0.96 -12.58
N LEU A 158 1.19 2.00 -13.43
CA LEU A 158 1.95 2.07 -14.69
C LEU A 158 3.45 2.24 -14.48
N PRO A 159 3.94 3.18 -13.64
CA PRO A 159 5.36 3.27 -13.37
C PRO A 159 5.87 2.05 -12.60
N LEU A 160 5.05 1.37 -11.79
CA LEU A 160 5.45 0.10 -11.17
C LEU A 160 5.72 -0.98 -12.22
N ALA A 161 4.83 -1.14 -13.19
CA ALA A 161 5.01 -2.09 -14.29
C ALA A 161 6.26 -1.76 -15.12
N ALA A 162 6.44 -0.49 -15.48
CA ALA A 162 7.63 -0.05 -16.20
C ALA A 162 8.92 -0.26 -15.38
N ALA A 163 8.89 0.09 -14.09
CA ALA A 163 10.02 -0.13 -13.18
C ALA A 163 10.36 -1.60 -13.04
N ALA A 164 9.36 -2.50 -12.95
CA ALA A 164 9.60 -3.93 -12.89
C ALA A 164 10.34 -4.44 -14.14
N VAL A 165 9.89 -4.04 -15.34
CA VAL A 165 10.53 -4.41 -16.60
C VAL A 165 11.95 -3.85 -16.71
N LEU A 166 12.14 -2.57 -16.35
CA LEU A 166 13.43 -1.89 -16.48
C LEU A 166 14.45 -2.36 -15.46
N LEU A 167 14.05 -2.52 -14.19
CA LEU A 167 14.95 -2.95 -13.11
C LEU A 167 15.37 -4.40 -13.28
N LEU A 168 14.44 -5.28 -13.66
CA LEU A 168 14.76 -6.68 -13.94
C LEU A 168 15.53 -6.81 -15.26
N GLY A 169 15.19 -6.03 -16.29
CA GLY A 169 15.97 -5.96 -17.52
C GLY A 169 17.42 -5.49 -17.27
N GLY A 170 17.60 -4.49 -16.42
CA GLY A 170 18.92 -4.03 -15.98
C GLY A 170 19.67 -5.11 -15.20
N ALA A 171 19.00 -5.81 -14.27
CA ALA A 171 19.56 -6.93 -13.53
C ALA A 171 20.02 -8.07 -14.46
N ALA A 172 19.33 -8.29 -15.58
CA ALA A 172 19.69 -9.31 -16.58
C ALA A 172 21.02 -9.02 -17.30
N LEU A 173 21.47 -7.76 -17.31
CA LEU A 173 22.75 -7.37 -17.90
C LEU A 173 23.94 -7.61 -16.94
N LEU A 174 23.68 -7.92 -15.67
CA LEU A 174 24.69 -8.14 -14.64
C LEU A 174 24.99 -9.63 -14.47
N PRO A 175 26.27 -10.02 -14.33
CA PRO A 175 26.63 -11.41 -14.07
C PRO A 175 26.10 -11.89 -12.72
N GLY A 176 25.56 -13.12 -12.67
CA GLY A 176 25.04 -13.75 -11.44
C GLY A 176 23.53 -13.57 -11.20
N HIS A 177 22.77 -13.09 -12.20
CA HIS A 177 21.31 -13.08 -12.12
C HIS A 177 20.74 -14.50 -12.13
N ALA A 178 19.68 -14.75 -11.34
CA ALA A 178 19.04 -16.06 -11.29
C ALA A 178 17.87 -16.22 -12.29
N GLY A 179 17.36 -15.12 -12.85
CA GLY A 179 16.13 -15.14 -13.65
C GLY A 179 16.31 -14.93 -15.14
N SER A 180 15.20 -15.06 -15.88
CA SER A 180 15.14 -14.83 -17.32
C SER A 180 14.23 -13.65 -17.65
N TRP A 181 14.79 -12.67 -18.38
CA TRP A 181 14.05 -11.47 -18.80
C TRP A 181 12.88 -11.81 -19.75
N THR A 182 13.08 -12.76 -20.67
CA THR A 182 12.03 -13.18 -21.61
C THR A 182 10.88 -13.88 -20.88
N SER A 183 11.21 -14.73 -19.90
CA SER A 183 10.21 -15.37 -19.04
C SER A 183 9.46 -14.34 -18.19
N GLY A 184 10.13 -13.29 -17.71
CA GLY A 184 9.49 -12.15 -17.06
C GLY A 184 8.48 -11.46 -17.97
N LEU A 185 8.88 -11.04 -19.17
CA LEU A 185 7.98 -10.37 -20.11
C LEU A 185 6.76 -11.23 -20.48
N LEU A 186 7.00 -12.52 -20.80
CA LEU A 186 5.93 -13.47 -21.08
C LEU A 186 5.02 -13.67 -19.86
N GLY A 187 5.59 -13.71 -18.66
CA GLY A 187 4.83 -13.82 -17.43
C GLY A 187 3.93 -12.61 -17.17
N GLY A 188 4.43 -11.41 -17.44
CA GLY A 188 3.64 -10.17 -17.41
C GLY A 188 2.48 -10.20 -18.40
N LEU A 189 2.74 -10.65 -19.63
CA LEU A 189 1.73 -10.77 -20.68
C LEU A 189 0.66 -11.81 -20.35
N VAL A 190 1.06 -12.98 -19.84
CA VAL A 190 0.16 -14.07 -19.48
C VAL A 190 -0.70 -13.68 -18.28
N LEU A 191 -0.10 -13.19 -17.19
CA LEU A 191 -0.87 -12.82 -16.01
C LEU A 191 -1.72 -11.57 -16.25
N GLY A 192 -1.16 -10.55 -16.90
CA GLY A 192 -1.90 -9.35 -17.30
C GLY A 192 -3.05 -9.67 -18.26
N GLY A 193 -2.80 -10.50 -19.28
CA GLY A 193 -3.81 -10.95 -20.24
C GLY A 193 -4.91 -11.78 -19.61
N PHE A 194 -4.57 -12.65 -18.65
CA PHE A 194 -5.55 -13.40 -17.87
C PHE A 194 -6.47 -12.47 -17.06
N TYR A 195 -5.92 -11.52 -16.31
CA TYR A 195 -6.74 -10.56 -15.56
C TYR A 195 -7.54 -9.63 -16.48
N LEU A 196 -6.98 -9.26 -17.64
CA LEU A 196 -7.70 -8.49 -18.65
C LEU A 196 -8.92 -9.28 -19.17
N LEU A 197 -8.76 -10.58 -19.42
CA LEU A 197 -9.85 -11.45 -19.82
C LEU A 197 -10.93 -11.56 -18.74
N LEU A 198 -10.55 -11.70 -17.47
CA LEU A 198 -11.51 -11.66 -16.36
C LEU A 198 -12.26 -10.33 -16.30
N PHE A 199 -11.55 -9.21 -16.48
CA PHE A 199 -12.15 -7.88 -16.52
C PHE A 199 -13.14 -7.73 -17.69
N LEU A 200 -12.81 -8.25 -18.87
CA LEU A 200 -13.70 -8.24 -20.05
C LEU A 200 -14.97 -9.08 -19.83
N ILE A 201 -14.84 -10.23 -19.16
CA ILE A 201 -15.97 -11.13 -18.86
C ILE A 201 -16.85 -10.56 -17.75
N ASN A 202 -16.25 -9.99 -16.70
CA ASN A 202 -16.96 -9.46 -15.54
C ASN A 202 -16.41 -8.09 -15.09
N PRO A 203 -16.74 -7.01 -15.82
CA PRO A 203 -16.22 -5.67 -15.54
C PRO A 203 -16.72 -5.10 -14.20
N ASN A 204 -17.84 -5.63 -13.69
CA ASN A 204 -18.40 -5.23 -12.39
C ASN A 204 -17.74 -5.95 -11.21
N GLY A 205 -17.03 -7.05 -11.46
CA GLY A 205 -16.40 -7.87 -10.41
C GLY A 205 -14.94 -7.50 -10.12
N MET A 206 -14.24 -6.86 -11.05
CA MET A 206 -12.79 -6.62 -10.97
C MET A 206 -12.44 -5.22 -11.44
N GLY A 207 -11.53 -4.55 -10.74
CA GLY A 207 -11.06 -3.23 -11.14
C GLY A 207 -10.00 -3.31 -12.23
N PHE A 208 -9.98 -2.33 -13.15
CA PHE A 208 -8.89 -2.22 -14.14
C PHE A 208 -7.50 -2.05 -13.50
N GLY A 209 -7.45 -1.54 -12.26
CA GLY A 209 -6.23 -1.46 -11.45
C GLY A 209 -5.61 -2.83 -11.15
N ASP A 210 -6.42 -3.87 -10.93
CA ASP A 210 -5.95 -5.23 -10.67
C ASP A 210 -5.25 -5.81 -11.91
N VAL A 211 -5.73 -5.50 -13.11
CA VAL A 211 -5.12 -5.91 -14.39
C VAL A 211 -3.71 -5.32 -14.54
N LYS A 212 -3.53 -4.05 -14.17
CA LYS A 212 -2.22 -3.37 -14.25
C LYS A 212 -1.27 -3.92 -13.20
N LEU A 213 -1.77 -4.17 -12.00
CA LEU A 213 -0.99 -4.84 -10.96
C LEU A 213 -0.60 -6.24 -11.39
N ALA A 214 -1.51 -7.02 -11.99
CA ALA A 214 -1.24 -8.34 -12.53
C ALA A 214 -0.10 -8.33 -13.54
N LEU A 215 -0.04 -7.30 -14.39
CA LEU A 215 1.05 -7.15 -15.35
C LEU A 215 2.41 -6.96 -14.65
N ALA A 216 2.49 -6.06 -13.66
CA ALA A 216 3.72 -5.86 -12.89
C ALA A 216 4.13 -7.12 -12.09
N LEU A 217 3.17 -7.79 -11.44
CA LEU A 217 3.41 -9.01 -10.67
C LEU A 217 3.76 -10.20 -11.57
N GLY A 218 3.20 -10.26 -12.78
CA GLY A 218 3.51 -11.29 -13.77
C GLY A 218 4.94 -11.17 -14.27
N VAL A 219 5.44 -9.94 -14.47
CA VAL A 219 6.86 -9.71 -14.79
C VAL A 219 7.76 -10.17 -13.64
N ALA A 220 7.39 -9.80 -12.41
CA ALA A 220 8.12 -10.17 -11.22
C ALA A 220 8.19 -11.70 -11.01
N LEU A 221 7.07 -12.40 -11.14
CA LEU A 221 7.01 -13.84 -10.95
C LEU A 221 7.63 -14.61 -12.12
N GLY A 222 7.36 -14.16 -13.35
CA GLY A 222 7.90 -14.75 -14.57
C GLY A 222 9.43 -14.71 -14.62
N TRP A 223 10.06 -13.75 -13.94
CA TRP A 223 11.53 -13.68 -13.80
C TRP A 223 12.13 -14.98 -13.26
N TYR A 224 11.50 -15.59 -12.25
CA TYR A 224 11.94 -16.85 -11.65
C TYR A 224 11.37 -18.10 -12.36
N GLY A 225 10.63 -17.92 -13.45
CA GLY A 225 10.11 -19.00 -14.28
C GLY A 225 8.62 -19.29 -14.11
N TRP A 226 8.12 -20.18 -14.95
CA TRP A 226 6.69 -20.51 -15.06
C TRP A 226 6.11 -21.10 -13.78
N THR A 227 6.85 -21.99 -13.10
CA THR A 227 6.39 -22.62 -11.85
C THR A 227 6.09 -21.57 -10.78
N VAL A 228 6.96 -20.56 -10.68
CA VAL A 228 6.81 -19.46 -9.72
C VAL A 228 5.64 -18.55 -10.09
N LEU A 229 5.44 -18.29 -11.37
CA LEU A 229 4.28 -17.56 -11.88
C LEU A 229 2.96 -18.24 -11.53
N PHE A 230 2.82 -19.52 -11.83
CA PHE A 230 1.59 -20.24 -11.51
C PHE A 230 1.38 -20.36 -10.01
N LEU A 231 2.43 -20.63 -9.24
CA LEU A 231 2.34 -20.76 -7.79
C LEU A 231 1.97 -19.44 -7.12
N GLY A 232 2.64 -18.33 -7.50
CA GLY A 232 2.35 -17.00 -6.96
C GLY A 232 0.96 -16.49 -7.36
N GLY A 233 0.58 -16.70 -8.63
CA GLY A 233 -0.76 -16.37 -9.12
C GLY A 233 -1.85 -17.17 -8.39
N PHE A 234 -1.66 -18.48 -8.26
CA PHE A 234 -2.58 -19.36 -7.53
C PHE A 234 -2.66 -19.03 -6.04
N ALA A 235 -1.52 -18.74 -5.40
CA ALA A 235 -1.46 -18.31 -4.00
C ALA A 235 -2.29 -17.03 -3.79
N GLY A 236 -2.22 -16.08 -4.72
CA GLY A 236 -3.05 -14.87 -4.66
C GLY A 236 -4.55 -15.17 -4.68
N PHE A 237 -4.99 -16.05 -5.58
CA PHE A 237 -6.38 -16.53 -5.61
C PHE A 237 -6.76 -17.28 -4.34
N LEU A 238 -5.89 -18.15 -3.83
CA LEU A 238 -6.13 -18.93 -2.63
C LEU A 238 -6.30 -18.02 -1.40
N PHE A 239 -5.46 -17.00 -1.25
CA PHE A 239 -5.59 -16.01 -0.18
C PHE A 239 -6.88 -15.20 -0.30
N GLY A 240 -7.24 -14.77 -1.51
CA GLY A 240 -8.50 -14.07 -1.77
C GLY A 240 -9.72 -14.94 -1.45
N ALA A 241 -9.70 -16.20 -1.87
CA ALA A 241 -10.76 -17.17 -1.61
C ALA A 241 -10.90 -17.50 -0.11
N ALA A 242 -9.78 -17.74 0.58
CA ALA A 242 -9.77 -18.00 2.01
C ALA A 242 -10.31 -16.81 2.81
N TYR A 243 -9.95 -15.58 2.42
CA TYR A 243 -10.46 -14.37 3.06
C TYR A 243 -11.95 -14.16 2.79
N GLY A 244 -12.40 -14.36 1.55
CA GLY A 244 -13.81 -14.30 1.19
C GLY A 244 -14.64 -15.34 1.96
N LEU A 245 -14.13 -16.58 2.07
CA LEU A 245 -14.75 -17.65 2.84
C LEU A 245 -14.82 -17.30 4.34
N ALA A 246 -13.72 -16.80 4.92
CA ALA A 246 -13.68 -16.37 6.32
C ALA A 246 -14.73 -15.28 6.59
N LEU A 247 -14.84 -14.28 5.72
CA LEU A 247 -15.85 -13.21 5.83
C LEU A 247 -17.29 -13.74 5.80
N VAL A 248 -17.58 -14.73 4.94
CA VAL A 248 -18.88 -15.40 4.86
C VAL A 248 -19.16 -16.20 6.14
N LEU A 249 -18.19 -16.98 6.62
CA LEU A 249 -18.30 -17.77 7.85
C LEU A 249 -18.52 -16.89 9.08
N LEU A 250 -17.80 -15.76 9.16
CA LEU A 250 -17.95 -14.76 10.21
C LEU A 250 -19.25 -13.94 10.09
N ARG A 251 -20.08 -14.18 9.07
CA ARG A 251 -21.30 -13.41 8.73
C ARG A 251 -21.06 -11.89 8.67
N ARG A 252 -19.82 -11.49 8.38
CA ARG A 252 -19.40 -10.08 8.31
C ARG A 252 -19.45 -9.49 6.90
N ALA A 253 -19.78 -10.30 5.89
CA ALA A 253 -19.95 -9.85 4.51
C ALA A 253 -21.36 -10.12 3.99
N GLY A 254 -21.98 -9.09 3.41
CA GLY A 254 -23.15 -9.24 2.55
C GLY A 254 -22.73 -9.42 1.09
N ARG A 255 -23.64 -9.85 0.22
CA ARG A 255 -23.40 -10.03 -1.24
C ARG A 255 -22.93 -8.76 -1.99
N ARG A 256 -22.88 -7.60 -1.34
CA ARG A 256 -22.49 -6.29 -1.91
C ARG A 256 -21.19 -5.72 -1.32
N THR A 257 -20.54 -6.40 -0.39
CA THR A 257 -19.27 -5.92 0.16
C THR A 257 -18.16 -6.23 -0.84
N GLY A 258 -17.68 -5.22 -1.58
CA GLY A 258 -16.52 -5.38 -2.46
C GLY A 258 -15.30 -5.79 -1.63
N ILE A 259 -14.57 -6.81 -2.07
CA ILE A 259 -13.36 -7.30 -1.39
C ILE A 259 -12.15 -6.74 -2.15
N PRO A 260 -11.21 -6.02 -1.50
CA PRO A 260 -10.00 -5.53 -2.14
C PRO A 260 -9.10 -6.70 -2.52
N PHE A 261 -8.90 -6.91 -3.82
CA PHE A 261 -8.20 -8.09 -4.35
C PHE A 261 -6.68 -7.87 -4.45
N GLY A 262 -6.23 -6.62 -4.59
CA GLY A 262 -4.82 -6.24 -4.74
C GLY A 262 -3.89 -6.75 -3.63
N PRO A 263 -4.22 -6.60 -2.33
CA PRO A 263 -3.39 -7.11 -1.23
C PRO A 263 -3.13 -8.62 -1.31
N PHE A 264 -4.13 -9.39 -1.74
CA PHE A 264 -4.00 -10.84 -1.86
C PHE A 264 -3.13 -11.22 -3.06
N MET A 265 -3.27 -10.51 -4.18
CA MET A 265 -2.36 -10.67 -5.33
C MET A 265 -0.91 -10.37 -4.95
N ILE A 266 -0.66 -9.28 -4.23
CA ILE A 266 0.68 -8.90 -3.78
C ILE A 266 1.25 -9.92 -2.79
N ALA A 267 0.44 -10.42 -1.86
CA ALA A 267 0.86 -11.47 -0.92
C ALA A 267 1.20 -12.79 -1.63
N GLY A 268 0.38 -13.19 -2.60
CA GLY A 268 0.65 -14.35 -3.45
C GLY A 268 1.93 -14.17 -4.26
N ALA A 269 2.11 -13.01 -4.87
CA ALA A 269 3.31 -12.71 -5.64
C ALA A 269 4.58 -12.66 -4.77
N LEU A 270 4.53 -12.06 -3.58
CA LEU A 270 5.64 -12.07 -2.63
C LEU A 270 6.00 -13.51 -2.26
N THR A 271 5.01 -14.35 -1.96
CA THR A 271 5.23 -15.77 -1.64
C THR A 271 5.90 -16.50 -2.80
N GLY A 272 5.42 -16.29 -4.03
CA GLY A 272 6.02 -16.86 -5.24
C GLY A 272 7.47 -16.42 -5.43
N VAL A 273 7.74 -15.12 -5.34
CA VAL A 273 9.11 -14.56 -5.44
C VAL A 273 10.03 -15.14 -4.39
N LEU A 274 9.60 -15.25 -3.13
CA LEU A 274 10.42 -15.82 -2.05
C LEU A 274 10.75 -17.29 -2.33
N LEU A 275 9.78 -18.09 -2.79
CA LEU A 275 10.01 -19.49 -3.13
C LEU A 275 10.91 -19.63 -4.37
N GLY A 276 10.72 -18.79 -5.39
CA GLY A 276 11.56 -18.77 -6.58
C GLY A 276 13.00 -18.39 -6.27
N ALA A 277 13.20 -17.40 -5.40
CA ALA A 277 14.51 -16.94 -4.97
C ALA A 277 15.24 -17.99 -4.11
N LEU A 278 14.52 -18.75 -3.27
CA LEU A 278 15.09 -19.83 -2.46
C LEU A 278 15.40 -21.10 -3.27
N ALA A 279 14.71 -21.32 -4.40
CA ALA A 279 14.84 -22.53 -5.20
C ALA A 279 15.89 -22.44 -6.32
N GLY A 280 16.26 -21.23 -6.76
CA GLY A 280 17.31 -20.98 -7.76
C GLY A 280 18.59 -20.46 -7.12
#